data_AF-U9U1L2-F1
#
_entry.id   AF-U9U1L2-F1
#
_cell.length_a   1.000
_cell.length_b   1.000
_cell.length_c   1.000
_cell.angle_alpha   90.00
_cell.angle_beta   90.00
_cell.angle_gamma   90.00
#
_symmetry.space_group_name_H-M   'P 1'
#
loop_
_entity.id
_entity.type
_entity.pdbx_description
1 polymer ?
#
loop_
_entity_poly.entity_id
_entity_poly.type
_entity_poly.pdbx_seq_one_letter_code
_entity_poly.pdbx_strand_id
1 'polypeptide(L)'
;MDYFIQNITELIKSLYVDERCVKCNNICCAKLFQQNFKNWTSGNNDIDKIIQDTQLLDHSQYARYALEWIPFDRFCNIKCIVKDEFGRVYIANWIDGRINNLDNKNKNWIRKDQNMLVVLKYFDYSKDGILRLIKKITGFYKVYGVSQDSETKNYIMVQDDTCEKCNYICNVTHFQRNFKNWTSGNDDIDRLIHNTQLSSHRNYQISKALEWIPYDRLYDIKWIAKDKVYRANWIDGYINKWDNENQNWKRKDQNILP
;
A
#
# COMPACT_ATOMS: atom_id res chain seq x y z
N MET A 1 -19.45 54.35 -4.94
CA MET A 1 -18.64 54.28 -3.71
C MET A 1 -18.60 52.85 -3.15
N ASP A 2 -19.65 52.05 -3.38
CA ASP A 2 -19.80 50.70 -2.81
C ASP A 2 -18.87 49.62 -3.37
N TYR A 3 -18.58 49.60 -4.67
CA TYR A 3 -17.73 48.54 -5.25
C TYR A 3 -16.28 48.61 -4.73
N PHE A 4 -15.77 49.82 -4.52
CA PHE A 4 -14.42 50.05 -4.00
C PHE A 4 -14.30 49.65 -2.52
N ILE A 5 -15.31 50.00 -1.70
CA ILE A 5 -15.36 49.62 -0.29
C ILE A 5 -15.58 48.10 -0.13
N GLN A 6 -16.37 47.47 -1.00
CA GLN A 6 -16.57 46.02 -0.99
C GLN A 6 -15.28 45.26 -1.32
N ASN A 7 -14.51 45.74 -2.32
CA ASN A 7 -13.19 45.20 -2.64
C ASN A 7 -12.19 45.37 -1.49
N ILE A 8 -12.17 46.55 -0.84
CA ILE A 8 -11.33 46.78 0.35
C ILE A 8 -11.73 45.86 1.49
N THR A 9 -13.03 45.61 1.69
CA THR A 9 -13.53 44.72 2.75
C THR A 9 -13.14 43.26 2.49
N GLU A 10 -13.18 42.80 1.23
CA GLU A 10 -12.66 41.48 0.84
C GLU A 10 -11.14 41.38 0.98
N LEU A 11 -10.40 42.43 0.61
CA LEU A 11 -8.96 42.55 0.85
C LEU A 11 -8.62 42.51 2.34
N ILE A 12 -9.35 43.23 3.19
CA ILE A 12 -9.18 43.23 4.65
C ILE A 12 -9.56 41.87 5.26
N LYS A 13 -10.62 41.21 4.78
CA LYS A 13 -10.95 39.83 5.17
C LYS A 13 -9.87 38.83 4.76
N SER A 14 -9.19 39.07 3.64
CA SER A 14 -8.03 38.28 3.21
C SER A 14 -6.78 38.55 4.06
N LEU A 15 -6.65 39.74 4.64
CA LEU A 15 -5.56 40.14 5.54
C LEU A 15 -5.73 39.58 6.97
N TYR A 16 -6.97 39.29 7.39
CA TYR A 16 -7.32 38.68 8.68
C TYR A 16 -8.10 37.38 8.49
N VAL A 17 -7.48 36.39 7.85
CA VAL A 17 -7.98 35.01 7.96
C VAL A 17 -7.62 34.54 9.37
N ASP A 18 -8.60 34.37 10.26
CA ASP A 18 -8.35 33.66 11.52
C ASP A 18 -7.88 32.25 11.16
N GLU A 19 -6.59 32.02 11.39
CA GLU A 19 -5.89 30.79 11.07
C GLU A 19 -6.22 29.68 12.05
N ARG A 20 -6.89 30.01 13.16
CA ARG A 20 -7.38 29.04 14.13
C ARG A 20 -8.67 28.41 13.61
N CYS A 21 -8.76 27.11 13.79
CA CYS A 21 -10.00 26.39 13.55
C CYS A 21 -11.02 26.78 14.63
N VAL A 22 -12.21 27.23 14.23
CA VAL A 22 -13.31 27.61 15.13
C VAL A 22 -13.66 26.48 16.11
N LYS A 23 -13.56 25.22 15.67
CA LYS A 23 -13.94 24.06 16.47
C LYS A 23 -12.96 23.72 17.59
N CYS A 24 -11.64 23.87 17.36
CA CYS A 24 -10.62 23.49 18.34
C CYS A 24 -9.77 24.66 18.87
N ASN A 25 -10.08 25.89 18.43
CA ASN A 25 -9.39 27.14 18.78
C ASN A 25 -7.86 27.07 18.63
N ASN A 26 -7.38 26.27 17.68
CA ASN A 26 -5.96 26.03 17.42
C ASN A 26 -5.72 25.87 15.92
N ILE A 27 -4.46 25.93 15.50
CA ILE A 27 -4.05 25.51 14.16
C ILE A 27 -4.17 23.99 14.08
N CYS A 28 -4.92 23.48 13.10
CA CYS A 28 -5.12 22.05 12.90
C CYS A 28 -5.08 21.67 11.42
N CYS A 29 -4.90 20.37 11.16
CA CYS A 29 -4.83 19.83 9.80
C CYS A 29 -6.09 20.17 8.98
N ALA A 30 -7.29 20.01 9.54
CA ALA A 30 -8.55 20.32 8.84
C ALA A 30 -8.58 21.74 8.25
N LYS A 31 -8.10 22.76 8.99
CA LYS A 31 -8.09 24.15 8.51
C LYS A 31 -7.10 24.33 7.34
N LEU A 32 -5.90 23.73 7.44
CA LEU A 32 -4.90 23.82 6.37
C LEU A 32 -5.32 23.04 5.12
N PHE A 33 -5.94 21.87 5.29
CA PHE A 33 -6.52 21.12 4.18
C PHE A 33 -7.57 21.97 3.46
N GLN A 34 -8.49 22.60 4.21
CA GLN A 34 -9.54 23.46 3.65
C GLN A 34 -8.97 24.62 2.81
N GLN A 35 -7.86 25.21 3.22
CA GLN A 35 -7.17 26.26 2.46
C GLN A 35 -6.57 25.75 1.15
N ASN A 36 -6.26 24.45 1.07
CA ASN A 36 -5.59 23.81 -0.05
C ASN A 36 -6.50 22.96 -0.94
N PHE A 37 -7.82 22.91 -0.72
CA PHE A 37 -8.74 22.08 -1.52
C PHE A 37 -8.65 22.35 -3.02
N LYS A 38 -8.36 23.58 -3.44
CA LYS A 38 -8.18 23.92 -4.86
C LYS A 38 -6.96 23.25 -5.50
N ASN A 39 -5.97 22.86 -4.70
CA ASN A 39 -4.72 22.25 -5.16
C ASN A 39 -4.79 20.71 -5.14
N TRP A 40 -5.82 20.14 -4.50
CA TRP A 40 -6.00 18.71 -4.28
C TRP A 40 -7.26 18.22 -5.00
N THR A 41 -7.23 18.25 -6.33
CA THR A 41 -8.35 17.78 -7.15
C THR A 41 -7.95 16.63 -8.05
N SER A 42 -8.79 15.60 -8.06
CA SER A 42 -8.78 14.50 -9.02
C SER A 42 -9.43 14.87 -10.35
N GLY A 43 -10.08 16.04 -10.43
CA GLY A 43 -11.00 16.39 -11.51
C GLY A 43 -12.37 15.71 -11.38
N ASN A 44 -12.62 14.94 -10.32
CA ASN A 44 -13.91 14.31 -10.02
C ASN A 44 -14.44 14.79 -8.66
N ASN A 45 -15.60 15.44 -8.70
CA ASN A 45 -16.19 16.06 -7.51
C ASN A 45 -16.58 15.06 -6.40
N ASP A 46 -17.00 13.83 -6.72
CA ASP A 46 -17.39 12.89 -5.66
C ASP A 46 -16.16 12.29 -4.99
N ILE A 47 -15.09 11.99 -5.75
CA ILE A 47 -13.80 11.56 -5.19
C ILE A 47 -13.19 12.67 -4.34
N ASP A 48 -13.17 13.90 -4.87
CA ASP A 48 -12.67 15.06 -4.14
C ASP A 48 -13.46 15.27 -2.86
N LYS A 49 -14.78 15.10 -2.89
CA LYS A 49 -15.62 15.18 -1.70
C LYS A 49 -15.29 14.10 -0.66
N ILE A 50 -15.11 12.84 -1.08
CA ILE A 50 -14.70 11.76 -0.16
C ILE A 50 -13.36 12.12 0.51
N ILE A 51 -12.38 12.58 -0.26
CA ILE A 51 -11.07 12.97 0.27
C ILE A 51 -11.22 14.14 1.24
N GLN A 52 -11.91 15.21 0.84
CA GLN A 52 -12.15 16.41 1.67
C GLN A 52 -12.90 16.08 2.97
N ASP A 53 -13.92 15.23 2.91
CA ASP A 53 -14.68 14.80 4.09
C ASP A 53 -13.75 14.12 5.11
N THR A 54 -12.82 13.26 4.68
CA THR A 54 -11.82 12.66 5.60
C THR A 54 -10.84 13.68 6.15
N GLN A 55 -10.41 14.65 5.35
CA GLN A 55 -9.48 15.71 5.75
C GLN A 55 -10.10 16.66 6.80
N LEU A 56 -11.39 16.97 6.66
CA LEU A 56 -12.13 17.84 7.59
C LEU A 56 -12.40 17.18 8.95
N LEU A 57 -12.38 15.85 9.03
CA LEU A 57 -12.52 15.13 10.29
C LEU A 57 -11.25 15.23 11.17
N ASP A 58 -10.08 15.46 10.56
CA ASP A 58 -8.80 15.46 11.27
C ASP A 58 -8.45 16.85 11.84
N HIS A 59 -8.94 17.12 13.05
CA HIS A 59 -8.59 18.32 13.82
C HIS A 59 -7.31 18.17 14.64
N SER A 60 -6.50 17.13 14.40
CA SER A 60 -5.20 16.97 15.06
C SER A 60 -4.11 17.77 14.34
N GLN A 61 -2.85 17.64 14.81
CA GLN A 61 -1.66 18.14 14.11
C GLN A 61 -0.98 17.06 13.25
N TYR A 62 -1.49 15.82 13.25
CA TYR A 62 -0.79 14.65 12.72
C TYR A 62 -1.41 14.05 11.44
N ALA A 63 -2.47 14.66 10.89
CA ALA A 63 -3.14 14.22 9.65
C ALA A 63 -3.25 12.69 9.52
N ARG A 64 -3.58 11.98 10.61
CA ARG A 64 -3.51 10.53 10.68
C ARG A 64 -4.62 9.86 9.88
N TYR A 65 -5.75 10.50 9.66
CA TYR A 65 -6.88 9.85 8.97
C TYR A 65 -7.28 10.58 7.69
N ALA A 66 -6.60 11.67 7.39
CA ALA A 66 -6.80 12.43 6.17
C ALA A 66 -6.30 11.62 4.96
N LEU A 67 -7.19 11.44 3.97
CA LEU A 67 -6.79 10.88 2.69
C LEU A 67 -6.09 11.91 1.83
N GLU A 68 -5.21 11.41 0.99
CA GLU A 68 -4.47 12.17 0.00
C GLU A 68 -4.98 11.86 -1.42
N TRP A 69 -5.18 12.88 -2.25
CA TRP A 69 -5.10 12.68 -3.70
C TRP A 69 -3.63 12.53 -4.08
N ILE A 70 -3.27 11.41 -4.69
CA ILE A 70 -1.88 11.09 -5.03
C ILE A 70 -1.77 11.02 -6.54
N PRO A 71 -1.03 11.95 -7.19
CA PRO A 71 -0.78 11.87 -8.62
C PRO A 71 -0.08 10.55 -8.98
N PHE A 72 -0.52 9.91 -10.07
CA PHE A 72 -0.09 8.55 -10.40
C PHE A 72 1.40 8.44 -10.75
N ASP A 73 1.98 9.52 -11.27
CA ASP A 73 3.41 9.65 -11.56
C ASP A 73 4.29 9.69 -10.29
N ARG A 74 3.69 9.75 -9.09
CA ARG A 74 4.39 9.60 -7.81
C ARG A 74 4.62 8.13 -7.41
N PHE A 75 4.16 7.18 -8.22
CA PHE A 75 4.44 5.77 -8.03
C PHE A 75 5.52 5.28 -8.98
N CYS A 76 6.52 4.57 -8.45
CA CYS A 76 7.54 3.89 -9.25
C CYS A 76 7.65 2.41 -8.85
N ASN A 77 8.33 1.62 -9.68
CA ASN A 77 8.48 0.18 -9.47
C ASN A 77 7.15 -0.59 -9.31
N ILE A 78 6.11 -0.14 -10.01
CA ILE A 78 4.77 -0.74 -9.98
C ILE A 78 4.86 -2.19 -10.48
N LYS A 79 4.42 -3.15 -9.65
CA LYS A 79 4.45 -4.59 -9.95
C LYS A 79 3.12 -5.23 -9.58
N CYS A 80 2.55 -6.00 -10.50
CA CYS A 80 1.39 -6.83 -10.22
C CYS A 80 1.83 -7.99 -9.33
N ILE A 81 1.19 -8.17 -8.18
CA ILE A 81 1.45 -9.30 -7.27
C ILE A 81 0.31 -10.31 -7.28
N VAL A 82 -0.93 -9.88 -7.49
CA VAL A 82 -2.07 -10.80 -7.59
C VAL A 82 -2.85 -10.46 -8.84
N LYS A 83 -3.16 -11.48 -9.63
CA LYS A 83 -4.08 -11.42 -10.76
C LYS A 83 -5.02 -12.61 -10.64
N ASP A 84 -6.25 -12.34 -10.24
CA ASP A 84 -7.30 -13.35 -10.12
C ASP A 84 -8.63 -12.81 -10.67
N GLU A 85 -9.70 -13.57 -10.50
CA GLU A 85 -11.06 -13.20 -10.92
C GLU A 85 -11.62 -11.98 -10.16
N PHE A 86 -11.06 -11.64 -9.00
CA PHE A 86 -11.48 -10.52 -8.16
C PHE A 86 -10.70 -9.23 -8.46
N GLY A 87 -9.71 -9.31 -9.35
CA GLY A 87 -9.03 -8.16 -9.92
C GLY A 87 -7.51 -8.27 -9.85
N ARG A 88 -6.86 -7.10 -9.85
CA ARG A 88 -5.41 -6.99 -9.81
C ARG A 88 -4.98 -6.19 -8.59
N VAL A 89 -4.00 -6.72 -7.87
CA VAL A 89 -3.35 -6.04 -6.76
C VAL A 89 -1.91 -5.75 -7.17
N TYR A 90 -1.50 -4.51 -7.00
CA TYR A 90 -0.16 -4.07 -7.32
C TYR A 90 0.54 -3.58 -6.05
N ILE A 91 1.86 -3.68 -6.05
CA ILE A 91 2.73 -2.96 -5.10
C ILE A 91 3.51 -1.91 -5.87
N ALA A 92 3.81 -0.80 -5.22
CA ALA A 92 4.61 0.27 -5.79
C ALA A 92 5.37 1.00 -4.69
N ASN A 93 6.42 1.73 -5.07
CA ASN A 93 7.06 2.70 -4.19
C ASN A 93 6.38 4.05 -4.40
N TRP A 94 5.90 4.66 -3.31
CA TRP A 94 5.41 6.03 -3.30
C TRP A 94 6.54 6.98 -2.91
N ILE A 95 6.99 7.79 -3.86
CA ILE A 95 8.24 8.55 -3.72
C ILE A 95 8.16 9.70 -2.71
N ASP A 96 6.98 10.31 -2.54
CA ASP A 96 6.80 11.40 -1.58
C ASP A 96 6.75 10.91 -0.13
N GLY A 97 6.31 9.67 0.08
CA GLY A 97 5.88 9.17 1.39
C GLY A 97 4.58 9.84 1.86
N ARG A 98 4.11 9.50 3.06
CA ARG A 98 2.83 10.00 3.61
C ARG A 98 2.98 11.34 4.33
N ILE A 99 1.89 12.11 4.41
CA ILE A 99 1.81 13.24 5.36
C ILE A 99 1.91 12.70 6.80
N ASN A 100 2.77 13.32 7.61
CA ASN A 100 2.99 12.95 9.01
C ASN A 100 2.44 13.99 9.99
N ASN A 101 2.73 15.27 9.78
CA ASN A 101 2.24 16.33 10.64
C ASN A 101 2.38 17.70 9.99
N LEU A 102 1.76 18.69 10.62
CA LEU A 102 1.92 20.08 10.26
C LEU A 102 3.28 20.64 10.72
N ASP A 103 3.97 21.37 9.85
CA ASP A 103 5.04 22.28 10.22
C ASP A 103 4.45 23.60 10.72
N ASN A 104 4.51 23.84 12.03
CA ASN A 104 3.95 25.05 12.66
C ASN A 104 4.67 26.35 12.24
N LYS A 105 5.89 26.29 11.69
CA LYS A 105 6.64 27.47 11.25
C LYS A 105 6.32 27.83 9.80
N ASN A 106 6.38 26.84 8.91
CA ASN A 106 6.24 27.04 7.47
C ASN A 106 4.82 26.80 6.95
N LYS A 107 3.89 26.37 7.83
CA LYS A 107 2.49 26.04 7.50
C LYS A 107 2.36 25.08 6.32
N ASN A 108 3.29 24.13 6.24
CA ASN A 108 3.36 23.13 5.20
C ASN A 108 3.36 21.72 5.79
N TRP A 109 3.15 20.71 4.96
CA TRP A 109 3.10 19.31 5.36
C TRP A 109 4.50 18.73 5.51
N ILE A 110 4.80 18.17 6.69
CA ILE A 110 5.97 17.32 6.88
C ILE A 110 5.60 15.92 6.39
N ARG A 111 6.36 15.42 5.42
CA ARG A 111 6.24 14.04 4.93
C ARG A 111 7.21 13.10 5.64
N LYS A 112 6.83 11.83 5.74
CA LYS A 112 7.66 10.73 6.23
C LYS A 112 7.60 9.54 5.30
N ASP A 113 8.55 8.63 5.46
CA ASP A 113 8.57 7.35 4.77
C ASP A 113 8.69 7.54 3.24
N GLN A 114 9.60 8.45 2.81
CA GLN A 114 9.89 8.65 1.38
C GLN A 114 10.29 7.32 0.73
N ASN A 115 9.80 7.09 -0.49
CA ASN A 115 9.95 5.82 -1.21
C ASN A 115 9.33 4.61 -0.50
N MET A 116 8.33 4.80 0.36
CA MET A 116 7.66 3.69 1.04
C MET A 116 6.94 2.76 0.06
N LEU A 117 6.91 1.47 0.41
CA LEU A 117 6.11 0.48 -0.28
C LEU A 117 4.63 0.66 0.06
N VAL A 118 3.78 0.70 -0.96
CA VAL A 118 2.31 0.78 -0.84
C VAL A 118 1.65 -0.29 -1.68
N VAL A 119 0.44 -0.68 -1.27
CA VAL A 119 -0.42 -1.55 -2.05
C VAL A 119 -1.42 -0.70 -2.81
N LEU A 120 -1.48 -0.89 -4.12
CA LEU A 120 -2.40 -0.26 -5.05
C LEU A 120 -3.52 -1.25 -5.37
N LYS A 121 -4.75 -0.95 -4.95
CA LYS A 121 -5.95 -1.75 -5.25
C LYS A 121 -6.91 -0.93 -6.10
N TYR A 122 -7.16 -1.42 -7.30
CA TYR A 122 -8.17 -0.86 -8.19
C TYR A 122 -9.57 -1.06 -7.61
N PHE A 123 -10.43 -0.06 -7.80
CA PHE A 123 -11.84 -0.19 -7.47
C PHE A 123 -12.71 0.42 -8.57
N ASP A 124 -13.89 -0.15 -8.74
CA ASP A 124 -14.91 0.37 -9.64
C ASP A 124 -15.59 1.60 -9.02
N TYR A 125 -15.91 2.61 -9.83
CA TYR A 125 -16.58 3.83 -9.42
C TYR A 125 -18.10 3.64 -9.21
N SER A 126 -18.63 2.43 -9.34
CA SER A 126 -20.00 2.13 -8.93
C SER A 126 -20.24 2.39 -7.44
N LYS A 127 -21.52 2.52 -7.07
CA LYS A 127 -21.97 2.67 -5.69
C LYS A 127 -21.38 1.60 -4.77
N ASP A 128 -21.29 0.36 -5.23
CA ASP A 128 -20.75 -0.75 -4.45
C ASP A 128 -19.24 -0.65 -4.27
N GLY A 129 -18.51 -0.19 -5.28
CA GLY A 129 -17.08 0.06 -5.19
C GLY A 129 -16.75 1.20 -4.22
N ILE A 130 -17.50 2.32 -4.29
CA ILE A 130 -17.38 3.42 -3.33
C ILE A 130 -17.73 2.97 -1.90
N LEU A 131 -18.77 2.15 -1.72
CA LEU A 131 -19.12 1.61 -0.40
C LEU A 131 -18.00 0.72 0.16
N ARG A 132 -17.35 -0.09 -0.67
CA ARG A 132 -16.19 -0.91 -0.27
C ARG A 132 -15.00 -0.03 0.13
N LEU A 133 -14.73 1.05 -0.60
CA LEU A 133 -13.71 2.04 -0.25
C LEU A 133 -13.98 2.65 1.13
N ILE A 134 -15.19 3.15 1.37
CA ILE A 134 -15.59 3.75 2.66
C ILE A 134 -15.39 2.77 3.81
N LYS A 135 -15.85 1.51 3.66
CA LYS A 135 -15.66 0.47 4.69
C LYS A 135 -14.18 0.24 5.03
N LYS A 136 -13.29 0.32 4.04
CA LYS A 136 -11.85 0.18 4.25
C LYS A 136 -11.25 1.38 4.97
N ILE A 137 -11.64 2.59 4.59
CA ILE A 137 -11.22 3.84 5.24
C ILE A 137 -11.61 3.84 6.72
N THR A 138 -12.83 3.37 7.04
CA THR A 138 -13.32 3.29 8.42
C THR A 138 -12.83 2.06 9.19
N GLY A 139 -12.07 1.18 8.54
CA GLY A 139 -11.56 -0.06 9.12
C GLY A 139 -10.25 0.11 9.90
N PHE A 140 -9.59 -1.01 10.19
CA PHE A 140 -8.27 -1.02 10.84
C PHE A 140 -7.10 -0.75 9.87
N TYR A 141 -7.36 -0.71 8.56
CA TYR A 141 -6.33 -0.54 7.55
C TYR A 141 -5.93 0.91 7.38
N LYS A 142 -4.62 1.14 7.26
CA LYS A 142 -4.14 2.46 6.89
C LYS A 142 -4.33 2.68 5.40
N VAL A 143 -5.39 3.38 5.05
CA VAL A 143 -5.56 3.98 3.71
C VAL A 143 -4.87 5.34 3.73
N TYR A 144 -3.96 5.56 2.77
CA TYR A 144 -3.25 6.83 2.61
C TYR A 144 -3.99 7.77 1.68
N GLY A 145 -4.64 7.24 0.66
CA GLY A 145 -5.22 8.09 -0.36
C GLY A 145 -5.86 7.36 -1.53
N VAL A 146 -6.20 8.16 -2.52
CA VAL A 146 -6.77 7.75 -3.80
C VAL A 146 -5.89 8.30 -4.91
N SER A 147 -5.74 7.53 -5.97
CA SER A 147 -5.10 7.92 -7.22
C SER A 147 -5.97 7.51 -8.39
N GLN A 148 -5.60 7.92 -9.60
CA GLN A 148 -6.20 7.46 -10.84
C GLN A 148 -5.09 7.05 -11.79
N ASP A 149 -5.17 5.82 -12.28
CA ASP A 149 -4.24 5.33 -13.28
C ASP A 149 -4.31 6.22 -14.54
N SER A 150 -3.15 6.74 -14.96
CA SER A 150 -3.09 7.73 -16.04
C SER A 150 -3.51 7.15 -17.40
N GLU A 151 -3.34 5.85 -17.60
CA GLU A 151 -3.61 5.15 -18.87
C GLU A 151 -5.07 4.65 -18.92
N THR A 152 -5.48 3.90 -17.90
CA THR A 152 -6.78 3.21 -17.85
C THR A 152 -7.90 4.09 -17.29
N LYS A 153 -7.56 5.22 -16.64
CA LYS A 153 -8.48 6.11 -15.94
C LYS A 153 -9.25 5.48 -14.78
N ASN A 154 -8.90 4.26 -14.39
CA ASN A 154 -9.48 3.60 -13.23
C ASN A 154 -8.93 4.19 -11.92
N TYR A 155 -9.78 4.24 -10.90
CA TYR A 155 -9.37 4.71 -9.59
C TYR A 155 -8.65 3.62 -8.80
N ILE A 156 -7.68 4.07 -8.01
CA ILE A 156 -6.79 3.25 -7.21
C ILE A 156 -6.89 3.72 -5.76
N MET A 157 -7.15 2.79 -4.86
CA MET A 157 -6.96 3.02 -3.43
C MET A 157 -5.52 2.69 -3.07
N VAL A 158 -4.89 3.60 -2.34
CA VAL A 158 -3.49 3.50 -1.89
C VAL A 158 -3.51 3.22 -0.40
N GLN A 159 -2.99 2.05 0.01
CA GLN A 159 -2.99 1.60 1.39
C GLN A 159 -1.62 1.03 1.80
N ASP A 160 -1.43 0.85 3.10
CA ASP A 160 -0.28 0.09 3.60
C ASP A 160 -0.34 -1.38 3.18
N ASP A 161 0.75 -2.08 3.43
CA ASP A 161 0.89 -3.49 3.10
C ASP A 161 0.68 -4.43 4.30
N THR A 162 -0.07 -3.95 5.30
CA THR A 162 -0.45 -4.81 6.43
C THR A 162 -1.36 -5.93 5.96
N CYS A 163 -1.18 -7.12 6.54
CA CYS A 163 -2.00 -8.26 6.21
C CYS A 163 -3.41 -8.07 6.77
N GLU A 164 -4.42 -8.20 5.90
CA GLU A 164 -5.83 -7.98 6.25
C GLU A 164 -6.28 -8.86 7.45
N LYS A 165 -5.85 -10.11 7.48
CA LYS A 165 -6.19 -11.05 8.56
C LYS A 165 -5.44 -10.79 9.86
N CYS A 166 -4.21 -10.28 9.78
CA CYS A 166 -3.31 -10.22 10.93
C CYS A 166 -3.22 -8.84 11.55
N ASN A 167 -3.53 -7.77 10.80
CA ASN A 167 -3.35 -6.38 11.19
C ASN A 167 -1.89 -6.01 11.53
N TYR A 168 -0.94 -6.71 10.91
CA TYR A 168 0.51 -6.43 10.94
C TYR A 168 1.17 -7.09 9.73
N ILE A 169 2.45 -6.78 9.46
CA ILE A 169 3.25 -7.43 8.41
C ILE A 169 3.56 -8.87 8.85
N CYS A 170 3.06 -9.85 8.11
CA CYS A 170 3.27 -11.27 8.41
C CYS A 170 3.89 -12.03 7.23
N ASN A 171 4.08 -13.34 7.37
CA ASN A 171 4.70 -14.17 6.33
C ASN A 171 3.98 -14.06 4.98
N VAL A 172 2.66 -13.95 4.96
CA VAL A 172 1.87 -13.72 3.73
C VAL A 172 2.29 -12.44 3.03
N THR A 173 2.48 -11.34 3.78
CA THR A 173 2.96 -10.06 3.24
C THR A 173 4.33 -10.25 2.57
N HIS A 174 5.25 -10.96 3.25
CA HIS A 174 6.60 -11.22 2.72
C HIS A 174 6.60 -12.11 1.47
N PHE A 175 5.73 -13.11 1.42
CA PHE A 175 5.55 -13.92 0.22
C PHE A 175 4.99 -13.09 -0.94
N GLN A 176 3.94 -12.31 -0.72
CA GLN A 176 3.32 -11.46 -1.74
C GLN A 176 4.31 -10.49 -2.38
N ARG A 177 5.19 -9.88 -1.58
CA ARG A 177 6.25 -8.99 -2.09
C ARG A 177 7.24 -9.70 -3.04
N ASN A 178 7.35 -11.02 -2.93
CA ASN A 178 8.33 -11.86 -3.62
C ASN A 178 7.72 -12.90 -4.56
N PHE A 179 6.43 -12.84 -4.89
CA PHE A 179 5.76 -13.83 -5.78
C PHE A 179 6.44 -14.03 -7.13
N LYS A 180 6.99 -12.97 -7.72
CA LYS A 180 7.78 -13.07 -8.96
C LYS A 180 9.02 -13.98 -8.85
N ASN A 181 9.50 -14.27 -7.64
CA ASN A 181 10.64 -15.16 -7.41
C ASN A 181 10.20 -16.64 -7.31
N TRP A 182 8.90 -16.92 -7.22
CA TRP A 182 8.31 -18.25 -7.05
C TRP A 182 7.62 -18.75 -8.32
N THR A 183 8.18 -18.41 -9.49
CA THR A 183 7.59 -18.78 -10.78
C THR A 183 8.27 -19.98 -11.42
N SER A 184 7.44 -20.92 -11.82
CA SER A 184 7.77 -22.11 -12.61
C SER A 184 7.71 -21.88 -14.11
N GLY A 185 7.15 -20.74 -14.55
CA GLY A 185 6.72 -20.51 -15.92
C GLY A 185 5.37 -21.17 -16.27
N ASN A 186 4.69 -21.80 -15.30
CA ASN A 186 3.34 -22.33 -15.45
C ASN A 186 2.39 -21.68 -14.44
N ASP A 187 1.39 -20.94 -14.94
CA ASP A 187 0.45 -20.17 -14.13
C ASP A 187 -0.34 -21.04 -13.12
N ASP A 188 -0.66 -22.28 -13.47
CA ASP A 188 -1.43 -23.18 -12.58
C ASP A 188 -0.57 -23.68 -11.41
N ILE A 189 0.69 -24.02 -11.67
CA ILE A 189 1.65 -24.42 -10.64
C ILE A 189 1.98 -23.23 -9.74
N ASP A 190 2.22 -22.06 -10.33
CA ASP A 190 2.50 -20.82 -9.58
C ASP A 190 1.32 -20.45 -8.69
N ARG A 191 0.09 -20.57 -9.20
CA ARG A 191 -1.13 -20.37 -8.41
C ARG A 191 -1.23 -21.35 -7.24
N LEU A 192 -0.91 -22.63 -7.45
CA LEU A 192 -0.89 -23.61 -6.37
C LEU A 192 0.13 -23.21 -5.29
N ILE A 193 1.34 -22.84 -5.69
CA ILE A 193 2.40 -22.39 -4.79
C ILE A 193 1.96 -21.16 -4.01
N HIS A 194 1.49 -20.11 -4.71
CA HIS A 194 0.98 -18.89 -4.10
C HIS A 194 -0.15 -19.16 -3.10
N ASN A 195 -1.08 -20.07 -3.39
CA ASN A 195 -2.18 -20.41 -2.48
C ASN A 195 -1.69 -20.98 -1.13
N THR A 196 -0.65 -21.83 -1.17
CA THR A 196 -0.05 -22.36 0.07
C THR A 196 0.70 -21.29 0.86
N GLN A 197 1.36 -20.37 0.16
CA GLN A 197 2.05 -19.22 0.75
C GLN A 197 1.07 -18.22 1.39
N LEU A 198 -0.03 -17.91 0.70
CA LEU A 198 -1.13 -17.04 1.18
C LEU A 198 -1.85 -17.61 2.41
N SER A 199 -1.73 -18.91 2.67
CA SER A 199 -2.31 -19.57 3.85
C SER A 199 -1.37 -19.57 5.06
N SER A 200 -0.10 -19.21 4.88
CA SER A 200 0.98 -19.40 5.86
C SER A 200 1.33 -18.10 6.59
N HIS A 201 0.46 -17.66 7.50
CA HIS A 201 0.62 -16.37 8.19
C HIS A 201 1.71 -16.37 9.29
N ARG A 202 1.89 -17.50 9.98
CA ARG A 202 2.77 -17.61 11.16
C ARG A 202 4.01 -18.44 10.85
N ASN A 203 5.08 -18.23 11.63
CA ASN A 203 6.36 -18.93 11.44
C ASN A 203 6.24 -20.46 11.49
N TYR A 204 5.45 -21.02 12.40
CA TYR A 204 5.28 -22.47 12.47
C TYR A 204 4.47 -23.06 11.29
N GLN A 205 3.83 -22.21 10.48
CA GLN A 205 3.11 -22.64 9.27
C GLN A 205 3.99 -22.61 8.03
N ILE A 206 5.18 -22.00 8.11
CA ILE A 206 6.02 -21.74 6.93
C ILE A 206 6.46 -23.01 6.22
N SER A 207 6.65 -24.10 6.96
CA SER A 207 6.97 -25.43 6.42
C SER A 207 5.85 -26.04 5.58
N LYS A 208 4.65 -25.44 5.59
CA LYS A 208 3.51 -25.84 4.74
C LYS A 208 3.42 -25.00 3.46
N ALA A 209 4.15 -23.90 3.36
CA ALA A 209 4.22 -23.10 2.16
C ALA A 209 5.12 -23.81 1.15
N LEU A 210 4.60 -24.03 -0.06
CA LEU A 210 5.38 -24.58 -1.15
C LEU A 210 6.34 -23.54 -1.71
N GLU A 211 7.43 -24.05 -2.27
CA GLU A 211 8.47 -23.29 -2.94
C GLU A 211 8.65 -23.86 -4.35
N TRP A 212 8.79 -22.98 -5.34
CA TRP A 212 9.33 -23.41 -6.62
C TRP A 212 10.84 -23.66 -6.46
N ILE A 213 11.28 -24.85 -6.87
CA ILE A 213 12.70 -25.24 -6.84
C ILE A 213 13.15 -25.46 -8.29
N PRO A 214 13.95 -24.55 -8.86
CA PRO A 214 14.55 -24.77 -10.17
C PRO A 214 15.41 -26.04 -10.18
N TYR A 215 15.35 -26.81 -11.26
CA TYR A 215 15.99 -28.13 -11.33
C TYR A 215 17.51 -28.07 -11.16
N ASP A 216 18.15 -27.00 -11.63
CA ASP A 216 19.58 -26.72 -11.47
C ASP A 216 19.99 -26.41 -10.02
N ARG A 217 19.03 -26.27 -9.10
CA ARG A 217 19.27 -26.19 -7.65
C ARG A 217 19.31 -27.55 -6.96
N LEU A 218 19.15 -28.64 -7.72
CA LEU A 218 19.22 -30.01 -7.23
C LEU A 218 20.50 -30.70 -7.73
N TYR A 219 21.16 -31.44 -6.85
CA TYR A 219 22.37 -32.24 -7.17
C TYR A 219 22.33 -33.62 -6.50
N ASP A 220 23.28 -34.49 -6.86
CA ASP A 220 23.34 -35.89 -6.39
C ASP A 220 22.02 -36.66 -6.58
N ILE A 221 21.35 -36.43 -7.71
CA ILE A 221 20.05 -37.02 -8.02
C ILE A 221 20.22 -38.53 -8.25
N LYS A 222 19.61 -39.34 -7.37
CA LYS A 222 19.72 -40.80 -7.39
C LYS A 222 18.33 -41.42 -7.46
N TRP A 223 18.16 -42.39 -8.34
CA TRP A 223 16.95 -43.20 -8.44
C TRP A 223 16.84 -44.13 -7.22
N ILE A 224 15.65 -44.20 -6.59
CA ILE A 224 15.47 -44.97 -5.35
C ILE A 224 14.31 -45.97 -5.36
N ALA A 225 13.35 -45.85 -6.29
CA ALA A 225 12.25 -46.81 -6.39
C ALA A 225 11.60 -46.81 -7.78
N LYS A 226 10.84 -47.88 -8.08
CA LYS A 226 9.93 -47.94 -9.24
C LYS A 226 9.02 -46.70 -9.27
N ASP A 227 8.49 -46.37 -10.45
CA ASP A 227 7.67 -45.18 -10.69
C ASP A 227 8.41 -43.84 -10.65
N LYS A 228 9.68 -43.84 -11.10
CA LYS A 228 10.48 -42.61 -11.29
C LYS A 228 10.63 -41.79 -9.99
N VAL A 229 10.81 -42.46 -8.85
CA VAL A 229 11.10 -41.78 -7.58
C VAL A 229 12.60 -41.55 -7.44
N TYR A 230 12.99 -40.29 -7.19
CA TYR A 230 14.38 -39.86 -7.02
C TYR A 230 14.58 -39.20 -5.66
N ARG A 231 15.78 -39.33 -5.11
CA ARG A 231 16.29 -38.47 -4.03
C ARG A 231 17.32 -37.50 -4.59
N ALA A 232 17.40 -36.30 -4.04
CA ALA A 232 18.36 -35.27 -4.44
C ALA A 232 18.73 -34.41 -3.24
N ASN A 233 19.86 -33.72 -3.33
CA ASN A 233 20.25 -32.67 -2.40
C ASN A 233 19.81 -31.31 -2.95
N TRP A 234 19.35 -30.40 -2.08
CA TRP A 234 18.89 -29.06 -2.46
C TRP A 234 19.88 -28.00 -1.99
N ILE A 235 20.46 -27.25 -2.93
CA ILE A 235 21.52 -26.26 -2.67
C ILE A 235 21.04 -25.17 -1.69
N ASP A 236 19.85 -24.62 -1.93
CA ASP A 236 19.37 -23.47 -1.16
C ASP A 236 18.87 -23.85 0.25
N GLY A 237 18.45 -25.11 0.44
CA GLY A 237 17.75 -25.56 1.64
C GLY A 237 16.36 -24.91 1.79
N TYR A 238 15.60 -25.27 2.82
CA TYR A 238 14.21 -24.82 2.98
C TYR A 238 14.09 -23.49 3.74
N ILE A 239 13.01 -22.73 3.51
CA ILE A 239 12.73 -21.49 4.25
C ILE A 239 12.52 -21.77 5.74
N ASN A 240 13.22 -21.02 6.59
CA ASN A 240 13.10 -21.11 8.05
C ASN A 240 12.32 -19.92 8.64
N LYS A 241 12.72 -18.67 8.33
CA LYS A 241 12.04 -17.46 8.83
C LYS A 241 12.39 -16.23 8.01
N TRP A 242 11.56 -15.19 8.09
CA TRP A 242 11.87 -13.90 7.46
C TRP A 242 13.00 -13.17 8.20
N ASP A 243 13.88 -12.52 7.42
CA ASP A 243 14.90 -11.60 7.89
C ASP A 243 14.49 -10.14 7.60
N ASN A 244 14.22 -9.38 8.65
CA ASN A 244 13.87 -7.97 8.52
C ASN A 244 15.07 -7.09 8.14
N GLU A 245 16.30 -7.49 8.44
CA GLU A 245 17.48 -6.69 8.12
C GLU A 245 17.80 -6.83 6.62
N ASN A 246 17.84 -8.07 6.13
CA ASN A 246 18.17 -8.36 4.73
C ASN A 246 16.95 -8.31 3.79
N GLN A 247 15.74 -8.11 4.33
CA GLN A 247 14.47 -8.15 3.59
C GLN A 247 14.36 -9.42 2.71
N ASN A 248 14.72 -10.58 3.27
CA ASN A 248 14.72 -11.87 2.56
C ASN A 248 14.47 -13.05 3.51
N TRP A 249 14.18 -14.23 2.96
CA TRP A 249 13.98 -15.46 3.72
C TRP A 249 15.32 -16.07 4.17
N LYS A 250 15.50 -16.27 5.49
CA LYS A 250 16.59 -17.13 6.00
C LYS A 250 16.26 -18.57 5.69
N ARG A 251 17.24 -19.31 5.18
CA ARG A 251 17.14 -20.74 4.89
C ARG A 251 17.92 -21.57 5.90
N LYS A 252 17.55 -22.84 6.02
CA LYS A 252 18.26 -23.87 6.79
C LYS A 252 18.61 -25.03 5.88
N ASP A 253 19.57 -25.84 6.32
CA ASP A 253 20.02 -27.03 5.60
C ASP A 253 20.59 -26.72 4.21
N GLN A 254 21.25 -25.56 4.11
CA GLN A 254 22.05 -25.15 2.95
C GLN A 254 23.32 -25.98 2.85
N ASN A 255 23.69 -26.37 1.63
CA ASN A 255 24.99 -27.00 1.35
C ASN A 255 25.36 -28.07 2.37
N ILE A 256 24.42 -28.96 2.74
CA ILE A 256 24.76 -30.14 3.50
C ILE A 256 25.61 -31.01 2.56
N LEU A 257 26.91 -30.74 2.55
CA LEU A 257 27.92 -31.62 2.00
C LEU A 257 27.93 -32.88 2.88
N PRO A 258 27.97 -34.07 2.27
CA PRO A 258 27.93 -35.34 2.99
C PRO A 258 29.08 -35.52 3.99
#